data_AF-A0A9D4BYQ1-F1
#
_entry.id   AF-A0A9D4BYQ1-F1
#
_cell.length_a   1.000
_cell.length_b   1.000
_cell.length_c   1.000
_cell.angle_alpha   90.00
_cell.angle_beta   90.00
_cell.angle_gamma   90.00
#
_symmetry.space_group_name_H-M   'P 1'
#
loop_
_entity.id
_entity.type
_entity.pdbx_description
1 polymer ?
#
loop_
_entity_poly.entity_id
_entity_poly.type
_entity_poly.pdbx_seq_one_letter_code
_entity_poly.pdbx_strand_id
1 'polypeptide(L)'
;MRRLAVGVTTYTHRLYATFMGQLSAAIFQWDRTDLNLLKSAKREELIHSNIQNPSDSDIQARLAALSSNESTEVITERIQAVLELFDGDSGRNTMGVPLLHHERIWELWKQQQKQVECLQNPKGVQLYTQTGTLKKGGVVLPVYRCARGSTS
;
A
#
# COMPACT_ATOMS: atom_id res chain seq x y z
N MET A 1 11.07 1.91 -3.93
CA MET A 1 9.95 1.44 -4.77
C MET A 1 9.55 2.34 -5.95
N ARG A 2 9.54 3.70 -5.87
CA ARG A 2 9.33 4.56 -7.08
C ARG A 2 10.24 4.19 -8.27
N ARG A 3 11.40 3.58 -8.04
CA ARG A 3 12.33 3.06 -9.06
C ARG A 3 11.74 1.95 -9.96
N LEU A 4 10.78 1.14 -9.50
CA LEU A 4 10.13 0.15 -10.38
C LEU A 4 9.22 0.82 -11.43
N ALA A 5 8.70 2.01 -11.16
CA ALA A 5 7.95 2.79 -12.15
C ALA A 5 8.83 3.27 -13.34
N VAL A 6 10.15 3.08 -13.30
CA VAL A 6 11.07 3.33 -14.42
C VAL A 6 11.12 2.15 -15.41
N GLY A 7 10.66 0.96 -15.00
CA GLY A 7 10.48 -0.20 -15.88
C GLY A 7 9.17 -0.19 -16.68
N VAL A 8 8.31 0.81 -16.46
CA VAL A 8 7.08 1.04 -17.22
C VAL A 8 7.42 1.69 -18.56
N THR A 9 6.75 1.27 -19.64
CA THR A 9 6.96 1.78 -21.01
C THR A 9 6.54 3.24 -21.16
N THR A 10 5.42 3.65 -20.55
CA THR A 10 5.00 5.05 -20.43
C THR A 10 4.08 5.29 -19.23
N TYR A 11 4.24 6.44 -18.55
CA TYR A 11 3.35 6.89 -17.48
C TYR A 11 1.92 7.18 -17.95
N THR A 12 1.70 7.37 -19.26
CA THR A 12 0.37 7.55 -19.85
C THR A 12 -0.34 6.22 -20.15
N HIS A 13 0.28 5.08 -19.85
CA HIS A 13 -0.32 3.77 -20.12
C HIS A 13 -1.60 3.58 -19.28
N ARG A 14 -2.69 3.12 -19.90
CA ARG A 14 -4.01 2.99 -19.24
C ARG A 14 -3.97 2.14 -17.97
N LEU A 15 -3.08 1.15 -17.91
CA LEU A 15 -2.90 0.25 -16.75
C LEU A 15 -1.94 0.80 -15.68
N TYR A 16 -1.26 1.93 -15.91
CA TYR A 16 -0.24 2.46 -15.00
C TYR A 16 -0.81 2.75 -13.60
N ALA A 17 -1.98 3.38 -13.52
CA ALA A 17 -2.64 3.67 -12.24
C ALA A 17 -2.99 2.38 -11.48
N THR A 18 -3.53 1.37 -12.17
CA THR A 18 -3.86 0.07 -11.59
C THR A 18 -2.63 -0.66 -11.08
N PHE A 19 -1.57 -0.70 -11.88
CA PHE A 19 -0.28 -1.29 -11.50
C PHE A 19 0.34 -0.60 -10.28
N MET A 20 0.38 0.74 -10.27
CA MET A 20 0.91 1.49 -9.12
C MET A 20 0.07 1.26 -7.85
N GLY A 21 -1.26 1.12 -7.99
CA GLY A 21 -2.15 0.75 -6.89
C GLY A 21 -1.86 -0.64 -6.33
N GLN A 22 -1.75 -1.66 -7.18
CA GLN A 22 -1.44 -3.03 -6.76
C GLN A 22 -0.02 -3.15 -6.18
N LEU A 23 0.97 -2.50 -6.80
CA LEU A 23 2.33 -2.46 -6.30
C LEU A 23 2.39 -1.78 -4.92
N SER A 24 1.66 -0.68 -4.71
CA SER A 24 1.54 -0.03 -3.40
C SER A 24 0.90 -0.94 -2.35
N ALA A 25 -0.14 -1.69 -2.72
CA ALA A 25 -0.81 -2.64 -1.83
C ALA A 25 0.06 -3.87 -1.50
N ALA A 26 0.93 -4.29 -2.40
CA ALA A 26 1.91 -5.35 -2.16
C ALA A 26 3.03 -4.91 -1.18
N ILE A 27 3.37 -3.62 -1.16
CA ILE A 27 4.44 -3.04 -0.32
C ILE A 27 3.97 -2.71 1.09
N PHE A 28 2.87 -1.96 1.21
CA PHE A 28 2.49 -1.33 2.47
C PHE A 28 1.48 -2.20 3.24
N GLN A 29 1.84 -2.52 4.48
CA GLN A 29 1.10 -3.38 5.38
C GLN A 29 0.78 -2.66 6.72
N TRP A 30 -0.51 -2.40 7.00
CA TRP A 30 -1.04 -1.73 8.21
C TRP A 30 -1.49 -2.71 9.31
N ASP A 31 -1.19 -2.45 10.60
CA ASP A 31 -1.62 -3.35 11.69
C ASP A 31 -3.14 -3.59 11.78
N ARG A 32 -3.53 -4.86 11.95
CA ARG A 32 -4.94 -5.29 11.93
C ARG A 32 -5.79 -4.72 13.08
N THR A 33 -5.16 -4.40 14.22
CA THR A 33 -5.79 -3.76 15.38
C THR A 33 -6.08 -2.29 15.08
N ASP A 34 -5.06 -1.56 14.61
CA ASP A 34 -5.18 -0.15 14.20
C ASP A 34 -6.20 0.01 13.07
N LEU A 35 -6.25 -0.94 12.12
CA LEU A 35 -7.26 -0.96 11.05
C LEU A 35 -8.69 -1.13 11.58
N ASN A 36 -8.91 -2.03 12.53
CA ASN A 36 -10.24 -2.22 13.12
C ASN A 36 -10.66 -0.98 13.91
N LEU A 37 -9.74 -0.35 14.64
CA LEU A 37 -9.97 0.90 15.35
C LEU A 37 -10.33 2.05 14.39
N LEU A 38 -9.61 2.17 13.27
CA LEU A 38 -9.85 3.16 12.23
C LEU A 38 -11.18 2.92 11.49
N LYS A 39 -11.54 1.66 11.22
CA LYS A 39 -12.86 1.29 10.65
C LYS A 39 -14.00 1.71 11.58
N SER A 40 -13.90 1.42 12.88
CA SER A 40 -14.88 1.84 13.88
C SER A 40 -15.01 3.37 13.94
N ALA A 41 -13.88 4.09 14.02
CA ALA A 41 -13.88 5.56 14.01
C ALA A 41 -14.51 6.15 12.74
N LYS A 42 -14.28 5.53 11.57
CA LYS A 42 -14.87 5.98 10.31
C LYS A 42 -16.35 5.65 10.18
N ARG A 43 -16.78 4.49 10.70
CA ARG A 43 -18.20 4.11 10.76
C ARG A 43 -19.00 5.12 11.60
N GLU A 44 -18.51 5.44 12.79
CA GLU A 44 -19.14 6.43 13.66
C GLU A 44 -19.13 7.84 13.05
N GLU A 45 -18.05 8.26 12.38
CA GLU A 45 -17.99 9.53 11.64
C GLU A 45 -19.10 9.62 10.57
N LEU A 46 -19.36 8.53 9.84
CA LEU A 46 -20.43 8.48 8.82
C LEU A 46 -21.83 8.51 9.44
N ILE A 47 -22.05 7.81 10.55
CA ILE A 47 -23.32 7.83 11.32
C ILE A 47 -23.60 9.24 11.83
N HIS A 48 -22.61 9.92 12.43
CA HIS A 48 -22.73 11.32 12.87
C HIS A 48 -22.91 12.29 11.69
N SER A 49 -22.55 11.90 10.46
CA SER A 49 -22.75 12.66 9.23
C SER A 49 -24.07 12.34 8.52
N ASN A 50 -25.06 11.78 9.24
CA ASN A 50 -26.39 11.39 8.75
C ASN A 50 -26.41 10.29 7.65
N ILE A 51 -25.31 9.55 7.44
CA ILE A 51 -25.31 8.36 6.59
C ILE A 51 -25.76 7.18 7.45
N GLN A 52 -27.02 6.78 7.31
CA GLN A 52 -27.56 5.61 8.02
C GLN A 52 -26.98 4.32 7.44
N ASN A 53 -26.48 3.47 8.34
CA ASN A 53 -26.03 2.10 8.07
C ASN A 53 -24.99 1.96 6.91
N PRO A 54 -23.83 2.63 6.99
CA PRO A 54 -22.78 2.53 5.96
C PRO A 54 -22.27 1.09 5.82
N SER A 55 -22.13 0.61 4.57
CA SER A 55 -21.60 -0.73 4.30
C SER A 55 -20.11 -0.80 4.59
N ASP A 56 -19.62 -1.99 4.91
CA ASP A 56 -18.17 -2.28 4.99
C ASP A 56 -17.45 -1.97 3.67
N SER A 57 -18.14 -2.08 2.52
CA SER A 57 -17.64 -1.65 1.21
C SER A 57 -17.46 -0.13 1.13
N ASP A 58 -18.38 0.65 1.70
CA ASP A 58 -18.33 2.13 1.68
C ASP A 58 -17.26 2.65 2.64
N ILE A 59 -17.10 1.97 3.78
CA ILE A 59 -16.03 2.22 4.75
C ILE A 59 -14.68 1.92 4.10
N GLN A 60 -14.51 0.78 3.41
CA GLN A 60 -13.27 0.43 2.71
C GLN A 60 -12.98 1.34 1.51
N ALA A 61 -13.99 1.70 0.70
CA ALA A 61 -13.82 2.65 -0.41
C ALA A 61 -13.39 4.04 0.06
N ARG A 62 -13.75 4.43 1.29
CA ARG A 62 -13.36 5.71 1.93
C ARG A 62 -12.11 5.60 2.81
N LEU A 63 -11.56 4.40 3.00
CA LEU A 63 -10.33 4.13 3.75
C LEU A 63 -9.28 3.56 2.79
N ALA A 64 -8.51 4.45 2.17
CA ALA A 64 -7.52 4.08 1.16
C ALA A 64 -6.47 3.07 1.68
N ALA A 65 -6.35 1.95 0.97
CA ALA A 65 -5.29 0.93 1.03
C ALA A 65 -4.92 0.44 2.46
N LEU A 66 -5.51 -0.69 2.89
CA LEU A 66 -5.39 -1.30 4.22
C LEU A 66 -4.78 -2.73 4.16
N SER A 67 -4.22 -3.28 5.26
CA SER A 67 -3.45 -4.56 5.20
C SER A 67 -3.15 -5.32 6.53
N SER A 68 -1.89 -5.62 6.93
CA SER A 68 -1.47 -6.40 8.14
C SER A 68 0.01 -6.08 8.58
N ASN A 69 0.80 -6.97 9.21
CA ASN A 69 2.28 -6.91 9.36
C ASN A 69 2.90 -8.25 8.88
N GLU A 70 3.51 -8.29 7.69
CA GLU A 70 4.05 -9.52 7.07
C GLU A 70 5.59 -9.50 6.92
N SER A 71 6.21 -10.67 6.71
CA SER A 71 7.67 -10.80 6.55
C SER A 71 8.19 -10.19 5.24
N THR A 72 9.50 -9.92 5.19
CA THR A 72 10.19 -9.47 3.96
C THR A 72 9.94 -10.40 2.79
N GLU A 73 9.94 -11.71 3.03
CA GLU A 73 9.73 -12.79 2.05
C GLU A 73 8.35 -12.66 1.39
N VAL A 74 7.29 -12.56 2.19
CA VAL A 74 5.90 -12.42 1.69
C VAL A 74 5.73 -11.12 0.89
N ILE A 75 6.39 -10.03 1.29
CA ILE A 75 6.37 -8.77 0.53
C ILE A 75 7.13 -8.92 -0.79
N THR A 76 8.29 -9.59 -0.81
CA THR A 76 9.00 -9.88 -2.07
C THR A 76 8.20 -10.77 -3.01
N GLU A 77 7.58 -11.84 -2.51
CA GLU A 77 6.71 -12.72 -3.30
C GLU A 77 5.51 -11.96 -3.87
N ARG A 78 4.85 -11.11 -3.07
CA ARG A 78 3.74 -10.28 -3.53
C ARG A 78 4.13 -9.27 -4.60
N ILE A 79 5.26 -8.58 -4.42
CA ILE A 79 5.76 -7.65 -5.45
C ILE A 79 6.06 -8.44 -6.73
N GLN A 80 6.71 -9.60 -6.62
CA GLN A 80 7.02 -10.44 -7.78
C GLN A 80 5.75 -10.91 -8.49
N ALA A 81 4.73 -11.40 -7.77
CA ALA A 81 3.45 -11.80 -8.35
C ALA A 81 2.74 -10.65 -9.09
N VAL A 82 2.83 -9.41 -8.58
CA VAL A 82 2.33 -8.22 -9.29
C VAL A 82 3.16 -7.95 -10.56
N LEU A 83 4.48 -8.12 -10.53
CA LEU A 83 5.30 -7.97 -11.73
C LEU A 83 4.96 -9.03 -12.79
N GLU A 84 4.86 -10.31 -12.41
CA GLU A 84 4.49 -11.41 -13.30
C GLU A 84 3.12 -11.19 -13.96
N LEU A 85 2.12 -10.74 -13.18
CA LEU A 85 0.78 -10.43 -13.69
C LEU A 85 0.79 -9.32 -14.77
N PHE A 86 1.58 -8.26 -14.57
CA PHE A 86 1.66 -7.11 -15.48
C PHE A 86 2.75 -7.21 -16.56
N ASP A 87 3.54 -8.29 -16.55
CA ASP A 87 4.48 -8.66 -17.61
C ASP A 87 3.83 -9.67 -18.59
N GLY A 88 2.89 -10.48 -18.10
CA GLY A 88 1.98 -11.30 -18.91
C GLY A 88 0.84 -10.52 -19.58
N ASP A 89 -0.13 -11.24 -20.12
CA ASP A 89 -1.19 -10.65 -20.97
C ASP A 89 -2.10 -9.64 -20.25
N SER A 90 -2.25 -9.75 -18.93
CA SER A 90 -2.98 -8.75 -18.12
C SER A 90 -2.27 -7.39 -18.07
N GLY A 91 -0.99 -7.33 -18.44
CA GLY A 91 -0.21 -6.11 -18.62
C GLY A 91 -0.35 -5.42 -19.98
N ARG A 92 -1.05 -6.05 -20.94
CA ARG A 92 -1.22 -5.51 -22.30
C ARG A 92 -2.48 -4.67 -22.40
N ASN A 93 -2.43 -3.58 -23.17
CA ASN A 93 -3.63 -2.83 -23.50
C ASN A 93 -4.40 -3.47 -24.68
N THR A 94 -5.52 -2.85 -25.08
CA THR A 94 -6.39 -3.33 -26.19
C THR A 94 -5.69 -3.39 -27.55
N MET A 95 -4.52 -2.77 -27.71
CA MET A 95 -3.67 -2.83 -28.91
C MET A 95 -2.48 -3.78 -28.74
N GLY A 96 -2.43 -4.59 -27.68
CA GLY A 96 -1.36 -5.55 -27.38
C GLY A 96 -0.07 -4.94 -26.82
N VAL A 97 0.01 -3.60 -26.68
CA VAL A 97 1.20 -2.90 -26.17
C VAL A 97 1.38 -3.19 -24.68
N PRO A 98 2.57 -3.63 -24.24
CA PRO A 98 2.82 -3.96 -22.84
C PRO A 98 3.04 -2.72 -21.96
N LEU A 99 2.51 -2.77 -20.74
CA LEU A 99 2.79 -1.79 -19.69
C LEU A 99 4.26 -1.81 -19.26
N LEU A 100 4.83 -3.01 -19.11
CA LEU A 100 6.18 -3.20 -18.59
C LEU A 100 7.15 -3.53 -19.73
N HIS A 101 8.39 -3.04 -19.62
CA HIS A 101 9.48 -3.50 -20.46
C HIS A 101 10.17 -4.68 -19.77
N HIS A 102 9.81 -5.91 -20.14
CA HIS A 102 10.26 -7.18 -19.57
C HIS A 102 11.69 -7.16 -18.98
N GLU A 103 12.72 -7.09 -19.82
CA GLU A 103 14.13 -7.17 -19.36
C GLU A 103 14.47 -6.10 -18.32
N ARG A 104 14.00 -4.86 -18.54
CA ARG A 104 14.25 -3.70 -17.69
C ARG A 104 13.54 -3.82 -16.34
N ILE A 105 12.30 -4.29 -16.30
CA ILE A 105 11.57 -4.41 -15.02
C ILE A 105 12.15 -5.55 -14.18
N TRP A 106 12.56 -6.66 -14.78
CA TRP A 106 13.18 -7.78 -14.09
C TRP A 106 14.60 -7.48 -13.59
N GLU A 107 15.40 -6.74 -14.36
CA GLU A 107 16.70 -6.25 -13.89
C GLU A 107 16.52 -5.27 -12.71
N LEU A 108 15.61 -4.30 -12.83
CA LEU A 108 15.27 -3.38 -11.75
C LEU A 108 14.75 -4.12 -10.50
N TRP A 109 13.94 -5.17 -10.68
CA TRP A 109 13.45 -5.97 -9.56
C TRP A 109 14.58 -6.68 -8.82
N LYS A 110 15.47 -7.37 -9.53
CA LYS A 110 16.66 -8.02 -8.97
C LYS A 110 17.55 -7.06 -8.17
N GLN A 111 17.64 -5.80 -8.59
CA GLN A 111 18.35 -4.75 -7.84
C GLN A 111 17.55 -4.21 -6.64
N GLN A 112 16.22 -4.12 -6.75
CA GLN A 112 15.34 -3.56 -5.71
C GLN A 112 14.94 -4.54 -4.60
N GLN A 113 15.03 -5.86 -4.80
CA GLN A 113 14.75 -6.86 -3.75
C GLN A 113 15.48 -6.56 -2.43
N LYS A 114 16.78 -6.24 -2.50
CA LYS A 114 17.62 -5.86 -1.34
C LYS A 114 17.17 -4.59 -0.61
N GLN A 115 16.30 -3.78 -1.22
CA GLN A 115 15.74 -2.57 -0.62
C GLN A 115 14.42 -2.84 0.11
N VAL A 116 13.81 -4.02 -0.05
CA VAL A 116 12.59 -4.41 0.67
C VAL A 116 12.88 -4.59 2.16
N GLU A 117 14.07 -5.10 2.52
CA GLU A 117 14.55 -5.16 3.90
C GLU A 117 14.55 -3.79 4.60
N CYS A 118 14.91 -2.72 3.88
CA CYS A 118 14.94 -1.36 4.43
C CYS A 118 13.53 -0.78 4.70
N LEU A 119 12.48 -1.32 4.06
CA LEU A 119 11.09 -0.94 4.33
C LEU A 119 10.60 -1.49 5.67
N GLN A 120 11.14 -2.64 6.10
CA GLN A 120 10.77 -3.24 7.37
C GLN A 120 11.34 -2.49 8.57
N ASN A 121 10.69 -2.66 9.72
CA ASN A 121 11.19 -2.15 10.99
C ASN A 121 12.30 -3.08 11.49
N PRO A 122 13.51 -2.59 11.83
CA PRO A 122 14.55 -3.44 12.37
C PRO A 122 14.11 -4.04 13.71
N LYS A 123 14.38 -5.34 13.89
CA LYS A 123 13.98 -6.08 15.09
C LYS A 123 14.53 -5.41 16.36
N GLY A 124 13.67 -5.23 17.35
CA GLY A 124 14.02 -4.56 18.61
C GLY A 124 14.05 -3.03 18.59
N VAL A 125 13.76 -2.38 17.45
CA VAL A 125 13.75 -0.91 17.34
C VAL A 125 12.32 -0.38 17.31
N GLN A 126 11.90 0.30 18.38
CA GLN A 126 10.60 0.96 18.47
C GLN A 126 10.59 2.24 17.62
N LEU A 127 10.28 2.12 16.34
CA LEU A 127 10.29 3.26 15.40
C LEU A 127 9.05 4.16 15.47
N TYR A 128 7.96 3.71 16.08
CA TYR A 128 6.73 4.47 16.25
C TYR A 128 6.47 4.69 17.73
N THR A 129 6.55 5.94 18.18
CA THR A 129 6.24 6.31 19.57
C THR A 129 4.86 6.97 19.60
N GLN A 130 3.96 6.49 20.47
CA GLN A 130 2.69 7.19 20.68
C GLN A 130 2.97 8.52 21.36
N THR A 131 2.54 9.62 20.74
CA THR A 131 2.73 11.00 21.22
C THR A 131 1.45 11.65 21.72
N GLY A 132 0.30 10.98 21.52
CA GLY A 132 -0.99 11.45 22.02
C GLY A 132 -2.14 10.60 21.50
N THR A 133 -3.34 11.18 21.53
CA THR A 133 -4.56 10.61 20.98
C THR A 133 -5.39 11.69 20.28
N LEU A 134 -6.24 11.27 19.35
CA LEU A 134 -7.17 12.12 18.62
C LEU A 134 -8.57 11.48 18.61
N LYS A 135 -9.61 12.26 18.84
CA LYS A 135 -11.00 11.78 18.84
C LYS A 135 -11.64 11.99 17.47
N LYS A 136 -12.16 10.93 16.85
CA LYS A 136 -12.78 10.95 15.52
C LYS A 136 -14.01 10.06 15.50
N GLY A 137 -15.17 10.62 15.17
CA GLY A 137 -16.45 9.92 15.29
C GLY A 137 -16.70 9.38 16.71
N GLY A 138 -16.36 10.15 17.75
CA GLY A 138 -16.45 9.65 19.13
C GLY A 138 -15.34 8.67 19.57
N VAL A 139 -14.75 7.91 18.65
CA VAL A 139 -13.68 6.93 18.90
C VAL A 139 -12.34 7.63 19.12
N VAL A 140 -11.53 7.12 20.06
CA VAL A 140 -10.18 7.62 20.34
C VAL A 140 -9.16 6.83 19.54
N LEU A 141 -8.35 7.51 18.73
CA LEU A 141 -7.27 6.96 17.91
C LEU A 141 -5.90 7.36 18.49
N PRO A 142 -4.89 6.48 18.53
CA PRO A 142 -3.53 6.85 18.90
C PRO A 142 -2.88 7.72 17.82
N VAL A 143 -2.05 8.68 18.24
CA VAL A 143 -1.22 9.50 17.34
C VAL A 143 0.24 9.08 17.51
N TYR A 144 0.85 8.57 16.44
CA TYR A 144 2.23 8.10 16.45
C TYR A 144 3.19 9.09 15.76
N ARG A 145 4.38 9.26 16.35
CA ARG A 145 5.53 9.91 15.71
C ARG A 145 6.51 8.84 15.24
N CYS A 146 6.90 8.89 13.97
CA CYS A 146 7.93 8.01 13.42
C CYS A 146 9.34 8.57 13.67
N ALA A 147 10.23 7.76 14.23
CA ALA A 147 11.62 8.10 14.49
C ALA A 147 12.49 8.17 13.22
N ARG A 148 12.04 7.61 12.07
CA ARG A 148 12.78 7.65 10.80
C ARG A 148 12.92 9.06 10.21
N GLY A 149 12.10 10.01 10.67
CA GLY A 149 11.97 11.36 10.08
C GLY A 149 11.22 11.34 8.75
N SER A 150 10.46 12.38 8.46
CA SER A 150 9.86 12.59 7.13
C SER A 150 10.79 13.44 6.28
N THR A 151 11.61 12.81 5.42
CA THR A 151 12.07 13.50 4.21
C THR A 151 10.88 13.60 3.27
N SER A 152 10.32 14.80 3.14
CA SER A 152 9.25 15.12 2.19
C SER A 152 9.74 15.12 0.74
#